data_AF-A0A9W8UYB8-F1
#
_entry.id   AF-A0A9W8UYB8-F1
#
_cell.length_a   1.000
_cell.length_b   1.000
_cell.length_c   1.000
_cell.angle_alpha   90.00
_cell.angle_beta   90.00
_cell.angle_gamma   90.00
#
_symmetry.space_group_name_H-M   'P 1'
#
loop_
_entity.id
_entity.type
_entity.pdbx_description
1 polymer ?
#
loop_
_entity_poly.entity_id
_entity_poly.type
_entity_poly.pdbx_seq_one_letter_code
_entity_poly.pdbx_strand_id
1 'polypeptide(L)'
;MWSEVERALLQGTSLEAALEAKLAALNNEFDELREKSSGLAFWNSLFWEKETATIQDWILIDALYRSRCLELPRAGDAMVPGLDMANHSHNPTAYYEEDDKDDIVLLLRPGVEVTGGEEVSISYGEKSPAEMLFSYGFIDRDSAVHDLTLPLEALPDDPLGKAKLHIFKAPPTLKLSRSDGRLTWRSPFAYLMCLNEEDGLEFRVLQGKDGERELKLFWQDQDVTARADDFEVLIEQHPLCQVFRLRVVTVLHEMVSTQLTHLPSEISHDQLDPLRRAGLVREECIRAAETLWEIEASVLESATEALEQQRTHLFADDHVVAYLGSMEVSESGQAPDAPANEEDDFS
;
A
#
# COMPACT_ATOMS: atom_id res chain seq x y z
N MET A 1 12.72 16.54 11.38
CA MET A 1 11.38 16.14 10.90
C MET A 1 10.86 17.17 9.93
N TRP A 2 10.03 16.76 8.97
CA TRP A 2 9.44 17.68 8.00
C TRP A 2 8.42 18.59 8.69
N SER A 3 8.47 19.90 8.39
CA SER A 3 7.50 20.88 8.88
C SER A 3 6.13 20.65 8.24
N GLU A 4 5.06 21.28 8.76
CA GLU A 4 3.74 21.22 8.12
C GLU A 4 3.75 21.69 6.67
N VAL A 5 4.49 22.76 6.37
CA VAL A 5 4.66 23.29 5.01
C VAL A 5 5.43 22.31 4.11
N GLU A 6 6.46 21.66 4.65
CA GLU A 6 7.21 20.64 3.92
C GLU A 6 6.36 19.39 3.66
N ARG A 7 5.49 19.00 4.59
CA ARG A 7 4.59 17.85 4.44
C ARG A 7 3.57 18.05 3.32
N ALA A 8 3.13 19.28 3.07
CA ALA A 8 2.26 19.60 1.95
C ALA A 8 2.91 19.32 0.58
N LEU A 9 4.24 19.20 0.50
CA LEU A 9 4.93 18.76 -0.72
C LEU A 9 4.65 17.29 -1.07
N LEU A 10 4.22 16.48 -0.10
CA LEU A 10 3.93 15.04 -0.27
C LEU A 10 2.46 14.77 -0.62
N GLN A 11 1.62 15.82 -0.72
CA GLN A 11 0.21 15.67 -1.10
C GLN A 11 0.09 14.96 -2.46
N GLY A 12 -0.83 14.00 -2.56
CA GLY A 12 -1.04 13.15 -3.71
C GLY A 12 -0.12 11.93 -3.79
N THR A 13 1.00 11.90 -3.06
CA THR A 13 1.94 10.77 -3.05
C THR A 13 1.46 9.64 -2.13
N SER A 14 2.05 8.45 -2.26
CA SER A 14 1.78 7.33 -1.35
C SER A 14 2.13 7.61 0.12
N LEU A 15 2.95 8.64 0.39
CA LEU A 15 3.34 9.02 1.74
C LEU A 15 2.36 9.94 2.46
N GLU A 16 1.43 10.60 1.77
CA GLU A 16 0.50 11.55 2.39
C GLU A 16 -0.27 10.87 3.54
N ALA A 17 -1.07 9.85 3.21
CA ALA A 17 -1.88 9.13 4.18
C ALA A 17 -1.03 8.38 5.22
N ALA A 18 0.10 7.80 4.81
CA ALA A 18 0.99 7.06 5.71
C ALA A 18 1.62 7.98 6.77
N LEU A 19 2.00 9.20 6.39
CA LEU A 19 2.59 10.18 7.29
C LEU A 19 1.55 10.73 8.28
N GLU A 20 0.35 11.04 7.80
CA GLU A 20 -0.75 11.48 8.67
C GLU A 20 -1.12 10.41 9.70
N ALA A 21 -1.29 9.16 9.25
CA ALA A 21 -1.58 8.03 10.12
C ALA A 21 -0.48 7.82 11.17
N LYS A 22 0.80 7.93 10.78
CA LYS A 22 1.92 7.79 11.73
C LYS A 22 1.95 8.92 12.75
N LEU A 23 1.73 10.16 12.34
CA LEU A 23 1.68 11.29 13.27
C LEU A 23 0.51 11.18 14.23
N ALA A 24 -0.67 10.73 13.77
CA ALA A 24 -1.80 10.46 14.64
C ALA A 24 -1.50 9.35 15.65
N ALA A 25 -0.90 8.25 15.20
CA ALA A 25 -0.47 7.15 16.07
C ALA A 25 0.53 7.61 17.13
N LEU A 26 1.58 8.36 16.74
CA LEU A 26 2.59 8.87 17.67
C LEU A 26 2.00 9.84 18.72
N ASN A 27 1.01 10.65 18.34
CA ASN A 27 0.30 11.50 19.30
C ASN A 27 -0.46 10.64 20.32
N ASN A 28 -1.23 9.66 19.86
CA ASN A 28 -1.99 8.77 20.74
C ASN A 28 -1.06 7.97 21.67
N GLU A 29 0.06 7.45 21.15
CA GLU A 29 1.07 6.72 21.93
C GLU A 29 1.70 7.63 23.00
N PHE A 30 2.02 8.88 22.66
CA PHE A 30 2.60 9.84 23.60
C PHE A 30 1.59 10.22 24.71
N ASP A 31 0.33 10.42 24.36
CA ASP A 31 -0.75 10.68 25.32
C ASP A 31 -0.94 9.49 26.26
N GLU A 32 -0.95 8.26 25.74
CA GLU A 32 -1.02 7.02 26.53
C GLU A 32 0.20 6.86 27.46
N LEU A 33 1.41 7.14 26.95
CA LEU A 33 2.64 7.13 27.74
C LEU A 33 2.53 8.11 28.90
N ARG A 34 2.09 9.34 28.64
CA ARG A 34 1.91 10.38 29.66
C ARG A 34 0.86 9.98 30.69
N GLU A 35 -0.30 9.51 30.24
CA GLU A 35 -1.39 9.06 31.12
C GLU A 35 -0.89 7.99 32.10
N LYS A 36 -0.28 6.91 31.57
CA LYS A 36 0.17 5.78 32.38
C LYS A 36 1.35 6.11 33.30
N SER A 37 2.28 6.95 32.84
CA SER A 37 3.51 7.24 33.58
C SER A 37 3.41 8.43 34.54
N SER A 38 2.41 9.31 34.39
CA SER A 38 2.17 10.43 35.32
C SER A 38 1.77 9.98 36.73
N GLY A 39 1.14 8.81 36.86
CA GLY A 39 0.87 8.20 38.17
C GLY A 39 2.11 7.61 38.86
N LEU A 40 3.25 7.51 38.18
CA LEU A 40 4.47 6.90 38.68
C LEU A 40 5.46 7.98 39.12
N ALA A 41 5.74 8.07 40.43
CA ALA A 41 6.51 9.17 41.02
C ALA A 41 7.86 9.47 40.34
N PHE A 42 8.60 8.43 39.95
CA PHE A 42 9.88 8.59 39.25
C PHE A 42 9.70 9.25 37.87
N TRP A 43 8.83 8.70 37.03
CA TRP A 43 8.61 9.20 35.67
C TRP A 43 7.91 10.55 35.67
N ASN A 44 6.98 10.78 36.60
CA ASN A 44 6.33 12.08 36.76
C ASN A 44 7.32 13.20 37.06
N SER A 45 8.25 12.98 38.00
CA SER A 45 9.26 13.97 38.36
C SER A 45 10.33 14.16 37.27
N LEU A 46 10.62 13.09 36.52
CA LEU A 46 11.60 13.13 35.44
C LEU A 46 11.06 13.87 34.21
N PHE A 47 9.86 13.50 33.73
CA PHE A 47 9.31 13.92 32.44
C PHE A 47 8.24 15.01 32.53
N TRP A 48 7.25 14.88 33.43
CA TRP A 48 6.00 15.63 33.32
C TRP A 48 5.93 16.86 34.21
N GLU A 49 6.39 16.79 35.46
CA GLU A 49 6.39 17.96 36.39
C GLU A 49 7.25 19.11 35.88
N LYS A 50 8.29 18.77 35.12
CA LYS A 50 9.28 19.71 34.57
C LYS A 50 9.13 19.92 33.06
N GLU A 51 8.14 19.27 32.44
CA GLU A 51 7.88 19.32 30.99
C GLU A 51 9.16 19.05 30.16
N THR A 52 9.97 18.07 30.56
CA THR A 52 11.25 17.75 29.91
C THR A 52 11.10 16.83 28.70
N ALA A 53 9.93 16.21 28.53
CA ALA A 53 9.59 15.37 27.40
C ALA A 53 8.44 15.99 26.61
N THR A 54 8.61 16.12 25.30
CA THR A 54 7.63 16.68 24.37
C THR A 54 7.25 15.65 23.30
N ILE A 55 6.15 15.91 22.58
CA ILE A 55 5.78 15.10 21.42
C ILE A 55 6.87 15.12 20.34
N GLN A 56 7.63 16.22 20.21
CA GLN A 56 8.74 16.33 19.28
C GLN A 56 9.89 15.37 19.65
N ASP A 57 10.14 15.16 20.94
CA ASP A 57 11.12 14.18 21.41
C ASP A 57 10.65 12.75 21.12
N TRP A 58 9.36 12.46 21.29
CA TRP A 58 8.78 11.16 20.96
C TRP A 58 8.89 10.84 19.46
N ILE A 59 8.54 11.81 18.60
CA ILE A 59 8.71 11.69 17.16
C ILE A 59 10.19 11.47 16.79
N LEU A 60 11.12 12.17 17.45
CA LEU A 60 12.54 11.99 17.22
C LEU A 60 13.02 10.59 17.61
N ILE A 61 12.59 10.08 18.77
CA ILE A 61 12.94 8.73 19.23
C ILE A 61 12.42 7.68 18.25
N ASP A 62 11.18 7.81 17.80
CA ASP A 62 10.60 6.91 16.79
C ASP A 62 11.37 6.97 15.45
N ALA A 63 11.77 8.16 15.01
CA ALA A 63 12.60 8.31 13.81
C ALA A 63 13.99 7.68 13.97
N LEU A 64 14.63 7.85 15.13
CA LEU A 64 15.92 7.22 15.44
C LEU A 64 15.78 5.69 15.48
N TYR A 65 14.71 5.17 16.09
CA TYR A 65 14.41 3.75 16.11
C TYR A 65 14.26 3.19 14.69
N ARG A 66 13.37 3.77 13.87
CA ARG A 66 13.09 3.27 12.52
C ARG A 66 14.29 3.37 11.56
N SER A 67 15.14 4.38 11.73
CA SER A 67 16.29 4.61 10.83
C SER A 67 17.57 3.86 11.22
N ARG A 68 17.69 3.38 12.46
CA ARG A 68 18.95 2.81 13.00
C ARG A 68 18.80 1.43 13.66
N CYS A 69 17.60 1.04 14.04
CA CYS A 69 17.38 -0.27 14.66
C CYS A 69 17.52 -1.38 13.61
N LEU A 70 18.18 -2.46 13.98
CA LEU A 70 18.39 -3.65 13.16
C LEU A 70 17.56 -4.79 13.73
N GLU A 71 16.96 -5.59 12.86
CA GLU A 71 16.29 -6.82 13.24
C GLU A 71 17.33 -7.96 13.26
N LEU A 72 17.70 -8.41 14.46
CA LEU A 72 18.69 -9.46 14.66
C LEU A 72 18.01 -10.81 14.91
N PRO A 73 18.47 -11.92 14.31
CA PRO A 73 17.80 -13.22 14.42
C PRO A 73 17.60 -13.74 15.84
N ARG A 74 18.56 -13.52 16.76
CA ARG A 74 18.48 -14.01 18.14
C ARG A 74 18.15 -12.88 19.12
N ALA A 75 18.76 -11.71 18.95
CA ALA A 75 18.58 -10.57 19.85
C ALA A 75 17.29 -9.75 19.59
N GLY A 76 16.64 -9.91 18.43
CA GLY A 76 15.50 -9.10 18.01
C GLY A 76 15.91 -7.69 17.61
N ASP A 77 15.02 -6.72 17.80
CA ASP A 77 15.25 -5.32 17.47
C ASP A 77 16.34 -4.70 18.36
N ALA A 78 17.46 -4.31 17.78
CA ALA A 78 18.57 -3.69 18.50
C ALA A 78 19.25 -2.54 17.73
N MET A 79 19.67 -1.50 18.46
CA MET A 79 20.65 -0.53 17.96
C MET A 79 22.06 -1.07 18.22
N VAL A 80 22.85 -1.20 17.15
CA VAL A 80 24.22 -1.73 17.22
C VAL A 80 25.21 -0.59 16.94
N PRO A 81 25.84 -0.01 17.99
CA PRO A 81 26.72 1.14 17.82
C PRO A 81 27.88 0.85 16.85
N GLY A 82 28.10 1.76 15.92
CA GLY A 82 29.13 1.66 14.89
C GLY A 82 28.60 1.01 13.61
N LEU A 83 27.82 -0.07 13.72
CA LEU A 83 27.13 -0.65 12.57
C LEU A 83 25.98 0.26 12.10
N ASP A 84 25.29 0.90 13.04
CA ASP A 84 24.24 1.89 12.79
C ASP A 84 24.72 3.13 12.01
N MET A 85 26.03 3.31 11.83
CA MET A 85 26.65 4.36 11.02
C MET A 85 26.91 3.95 9.56
N ALA A 86 26.82 2.66 9.22
CA ALA A 86 27.04 2.19 7.86
C ALA A 86 25.86 2.59 6.95
N ASN A 87 26.14 3.32 5.88
CA ASN A 87 25.10 3.77 4.97
C ASN A 87 24.58 2.65 4.07
N HIS A 88 23.37 2.87 3.56
CA HIS A 88 22.79 2.04 2.51
C HIS A 88 23.55 2.14 1.20
N SER A 89 23.66 1.03 0.48
CA SER A 89 23.95 1.03 -0.94
C SER A 89 23.19 -0.10 -1.64
N HIS A 90 22.78 0.15 -2.89
CA HIS A 90 22.26 -0.88 -3.78
C HIS A 90 23.30 -1.99 -4.05
N ASN A 91 24.58 -1.62 -4.11
CA ASN A 91 25.73 -2.52 -4.28
C ASN A 91 26.60 -2.50 -3.02
N PRO A 92 26.11 -3.06 -1.89
CA PRO A 92 26.77 -2.94 -0.60
C PRO A 92 28.13 -3.66 -0.59
N THR A 93 29.12 -3.06 0.06
CA THR A 93 30.46 -3.67 0.20
C THR A 93 30.54 -4.67 1.34
N ALA A 94 29.64 -4.56 2.32
CA ALA A 94 29.59 -5.39 3.50
C ALA A 94 28.19 -5.96 3.79
N TYR A 95 28.15 -6.88 4.74
CA TYR A 95 26.95 -7.42 5.37
C TYR A 95 27.24 -7.66 6.85
N TYR A 96 26.20 -7.75 7.67
CA TYR A 96 26.34 -8.10 9.08
C TYR A 96 25.71 -9.45 9.37
N GLU A 97 26.22 -10.15 10.37
CA GLU A 97 25.64 -11.37 10.91
C GLU A 97 25.82 -11.44 12.43
N GLU A 98 24.97 -12.23 13.08
CA GLU A 98 25.09 -12.57 14.49
C GLU A 98 25.85 -13.90 14.60
N ASP A 99 27.02 -13.87 15.23
CA ASP A 99 27.89 -15.03 15.30
C ASP A 99 27.46 -16.04 16.39
N ASP A 100 28.18 -17.15 16.50
CA ASP A 100 27.88 -18.22 17.47
C ASP A 100 27.95 -17.75 18.93
N LYS A 101 28.60 -16.61 19.21
CA LYS A 101 28.79 -16.02 20.55
C LYS A 101 27.84 -14.87 20.84
N ASP A 102 26.83 -14.65 19.99
CA ASP A 102 25.93 -13.49 20.08
C ASP A 102 26.64 -12.15 19.79
N ASP A 103 27.82 -12.16 19.15
CA ASP A 103 28.48 -10.94 18.69
C ASP A 103 27.94 -10.53 17.32
N ILE A 104 27.67 -9.24 17.12
CA ILE A 104 27.29 -8.69 15.80
C ILE A 104 28.56 -8.30 15.06
N VAL A 105 28.82 -8.99 13.94
CA VAL A 105 30.03 -8.81 13.15
C VAL A 105 29.70 -8.20 11.79
N LEU A 106 30.51 -7.21 11.37
CA LEU A 106 30.45 -6.60 10.04
C LEU A 106 31.53 -7.24 9.16
N LEU A 107 31.12 -7.86 8.06
CA LEU A 107 31.97 -8.64 7.18
C LEU A 107 31.90 -8.10 5.76
N LEU A 108 33.02 -8.11 5.05
CA LEU A 108 33.03 -7.80 3.62
C LEU A 108 32.31 -8.88 2.83
N ARG A 109 31.60 -8.48 1.77
CA ARG A 109 30.99 -9.46 0.87
C ARG A 109 32.04 -10.28 0.15
N PRO A 110 31.76 -11.56 -0.16
CA PRO A 110 32.69 -12.40 -0.90
C PRO A 110 33.16 -11.76 -2.22
N GLY A 111 34.47 -11.65 -2.40
CA GLY A 111 35.08 -11.06 -3.60
C GLY A 111 35.11 -9.53 -3.63
N VAL A 112 34.63 -8.86 -2.58
CA VAL A 112 34.77 -7.40 -2.41
C VAL A 112 36.05 -7.11 -1.61
N GLU A 113 36.88 -6.21 -2.13
CA GLU A 113 38.00 -5.62 -1.42
C GLU A 113 37.69 -4.13 -1.20
N VAL A 114 37.95 -3.64 0.01
CA VAL A 114 37.80 -2.23 0.38
C VAL A 114 39.17 -1.68 0.77
N THR A 115 39.59 -0.63 0.09
CA THR A 115 40.87 0.05 0.30
C THR A 115 40.75 1.21 1.28
N GLY A 116 41.87 1.67 1.82
CA GLY A 116 41.89 2.80 2.75
C GLY A 116 41.33 4.08 2.11
N GLY A 117 40.19 4.55 2.62
CA GLY A 117 39.51 5.75 2.13
C GLY A 117 38.19 5.46 1.41
N GLU A 118 37.88 4.20 1.11
CA GLU A 118 36.58 3.79 0.56
C GLU A 118 35.52 3.60 1.66
N GLU A 119 34.26 3.84 1.31
CA GLU A 119 33.13 3.70 2.20
C GLU A 119 32.73 2.22 2.37
N VAL A 120 32.43 1.84 3.62
CA VAL A 120 31.82 0.55 3.93
C VAL A 120 30.31 0.74 4.02
N SER A 121 29.57 0.07 3.14
CA SER A 121 28.12 0.18 3.02
C SER A 121 27.44 -1.16 3.20
N ILE A 122 26.20 -1.12 3.68
CA ILE A 122 25.34 -2.30 3.87
C ILE A 122 24.04 -2.14 3.08
N SER A 123 23.27 -3.21 2.95
CA SER A 123 21.90 -3.10 2.45
C SER A 123 20.96 -2.88 3.63
N TYR A 124 19.97 -2.00 3.45
CA TYR A 124 18.88 -1.80 4.40
C TYR A 124 17.68 -2.70 4.07
N GLY A 125 17.84 -3.60 3.08
CA GLY A 125 16.77 -4.42 2.51
C GLY A 125 16.20 -3.83 1.23
N GLU A 126 15.33 -4.60 0.58
CA GLU A 126 14.53 -4.17 -0.56
C GLU A 126 13.34 -3.36 -0.05
N LYS A 127 13.33 -2.05 -0.33
CA LYS A 127 12.33 -1.10 0.18
C LYS A 127 11.86 -0.18 -0.93
N SER A 128 10.60 0.21 -0.90
CA SER A 128 10.06 1.17 -1.85
C SER A 128 10.69 2.56 -1.65
N PRO A 129 10.71 3.43 -2.67
CA PRO A 129 11.14 4.82 -2.53
C PRO A 129 10.43 5.55 -1.38
N ALA A 130 9.11 5.33 -1.25
CA ALA A 130 8.30 5.86 -0.16
C ALA A 130 8.78 5.34 1.20
N GLU A 131 9.00 4.04 1.35
CA GLU A 131 9.48 3.43 2.60
C GLU A 131 10.88 3.93 2.99
N MET A 132 11.76 4.09 2.00
CA MET A 132 13.10 4.66 2.17
C MET A 132 13.02 6.09 2.70
N LEU A 133 12.20 6.94 2.08
CA LEU A 133 12.03 8.32 2.52
C LEU A 133 11.37 8.40 3.90
N PHE A 134 10.35 7.58 4.15
CA PHE A 134 9.59 7.56 5.39
C PHE A 134 10.39 7.06 6.60
N SER A 135 11.26 6.07 6.40
CA SER A 135 11.99 5.40 7.49
C SER A 135 13.41 5.93 7.65
N TYR A 136 14.09 6.29 6.56
CA TYR A 136 15.51 6.68 6.56
C TYR A 136 15.76 8.12 6.09
N GLY A 137 14.76 8.79 5.53
CA GLY A 137 14.87 10.20 5.15
C GLY A 137 15.57 10.46 3.81
N PHE A 138 15.76 9.43 2.98
CA PHE A 138 16.31 9.56 1.62
C PHE A 138 15.66 8.55 0.67
N ILE A 139 15.85 8.74 -0.64
CA ILE A 139 15.42 7.80 -1.68
C ILE A 139 16.66 7.22 -2.34
N ASP A 140 16.74 5.90 -2.44
CA ASP A 140 17.79 5.24 -3.24
C ASP A 140 17.47 5.42 -4.73
N ARG A 141 18.26 6.27 -5.39
CA ARG A 141 18.10 6.56 -6.83
C ARG A 141 18.73 5.51 -7.73
N ASP A 142 19.60 4.67 -7.17
CA ASP A 142 20.29 3.61 -7.92
C ASP A 142 19.46 2.31 -7.94
N SER A 143 18.32 2.28 -7.24
CA SER A 143 17.41 1.14 -7.28
C SER A 143 16.87 0.92 -8.70
N ALA A 144 17.06 -0.29 -9.21
CA ALA A 144 16.47 -0.73 -10.48
C ALA A 144 14.98 -1.10 -10.35
N VAL A 145 14.45 -1.17 -9.12
CA VAL A 145 13.08 -1.58 -8.82
C VAL A 145 12.37 -0.41 -8.15
N HIS A 146 11.26 0.02 -8.76
CA HIS A 146 10.38 1.05 -8.24
C HIS A 146 9.03 0.44 -7.88
N ASP A 147 8.84 0.23 -6.57
CA ASP A 147 7.61 -0.30 -6.01
C ASP A 147 6.70 0.82 -5.51
N LEU A 148 5.40 0.67 -5.75
CA LEU A 148 4.34 1.55 -5.27
C LEU A 148 3.19 0.70 -4.74
N THR A 149 2.76 0.97 -3.51
CA THR A 149 1.58 0.32 -2.92
C THR A 149 0.49 1.35 -2.72
N LEU A 150 -0.68 1.11 -3.32
CA LEU A 150 -1.86 1.95 -3.20
C LEU A 150 -2.94 1.24 -2.38
N PRO A 151 -3.67 1.94 -1.51
CA PRO A 151 -4.84 1.37 -0.87
C PRO A 151 -5.92 1.06 -1.91
N LEU A 152 -6.57 -0.10 -1.78
CA LEU A 152 -7.70 -0.49 -2.63
C LEU A 152 -9.01 -0.23 -1.90
N GLU A 153 -9.75 0.79 -2.31
CA GLU A 153 -11.07 1.07 -1.71
C GLU A 153 -12.11 0.03 -2.15
N ALA A 154 -12.97 -0.37 -1.23
CA ALA A 154 -14.10 -1.23 -1.56
C ALA A 154 -15.12 -0.47 -2.41
N LEU A 155 -15.74 -1.16 -3.37
CA LEU A 155 -16.78 -0.58 -4.21
C LEU A 155 -17.97 -0.10 -3.34
N PRO A 156 -18.40 1.17 -3.45
CA PRO A 156 -19.35 1.78 -2.52
C PRO A 156 -20.73 1.09 -2.53
N ASP A 157 -21.13 0.56 -3.69
CA ASP A 157 -22.43 -0.08 -3.89
C ASP A 157 -22.37 -1.62 -3.81
N ASP A 158 -21.25 -2.21 -3.34
CA ASP A 158 -21.12 -3.66 -3.19
C ASP A 158 -21.87 -4.17 -1.95
N PRO A 159 -22.98 -4.93 -2.10
CA PRO A 159 -23.75 -5.45 -0.98
C PRO A 159 -22.93 -6.43 -0.10
N LEU A 160 -21.89 -7.05 -0.68
CA LEU A 160 -21.00 -7.99 0.01
C LEU A 160 -19.73 -7.32 0.54
N GLY A 161 -19.52 -6.02 0.31
CA GLY A 161 -18.26 -5.33 0.59
C GLY A 161 -17.76 -5.50 2.03
N LYS A 162 -18.66 -5.35 3.02
CA LYS A 162 -18.32 -5.57 4.45
C LYS A 162 -17.92 -7.01 4.76
N ALA A 163 -18.60 -7.98 4.15
CA ALA A 163 -18.32 -9.40 4.35
C ALA A 163 -16.97 -9.79 3.73
N LYS A 164 -16.68 -9.31 2.51
CA LYS A 164 -15.40 -9.48 1.83
C LYS A 164 -14.24 -8.93 2.65
N LEU A 165 -14.35 -7.69 3.14
CA LEU A 165 -13.33 -7.07 4.00
C LEU A 165 -13.11 -7.83 5.31
N HIS A 166 -14.19 -8.29 5.95
CA HIS A 166 -14.10 -9.05 7.20
C HIS A 166 -13.36 -10.38 7.02
N ILE A 167 -13.64 -11.11 5.93
CA ILE A 167 -13.00 -12.40 5.66
C ILE A 167 -11.55 -12.25 5.18
N PHE A 168 -11.24 -11.21 4.40
CA PHE A 168 -9.90 -11.02 3.84
C PHE A 168 -8.83 -10.78 4.92
N LYS A 169 -9.18 -10.20 6.08
CA LYS A 169 -8.33 -10.04 7.28
C LYS A 169 -6.97 -9.34 7.03
N ALA A 170 -6.80 -8.68 5.89
CA ALA A 170 -5.62 -7.90 5.55
C ALA A 170 -6.06 -6.56 4.91
N PRO A 171 -5.20 -5.53 4.89
CA PRO A 171 -5.49 -4.30 4.17
C PRO A 171 -5.59 -4.56 2.65
N PRO A 172 -6.71 -4.20 2.01
CA PRO A 172 -6.82 -4.23 0.55
C PRO A 172 -5.80 -3.28 -0.08
N THR A 173 -4.96 -3.80 -0.96
CA THR A 173 -3.91 -3.01 -1.61
C THR A 173 -3.71 -3.44 -3.06
N LEU A 174 -3.26 -2.49 -3.87
CA LEU A 174 -2.65 -2.73 -5.18
C LEU A 174 -1.15 -2.48 -5.05
N LYS A 175 -0.35 -3.52 -5.28
CA LYS A 175 1.10 -3.40 -5.40
C LYS A 175 1.47 -3.30 -6.86
N LEU A 176 2.20 -2.26 -7.23
CA LEU A 176 2.79 -2.03 -8.54
C LEU A 176 4.30 -2.13 -8.38
N SER A 177 4.96 -2.84 -9.28
CA SER A 177 6.42 -2.96 -9.29
C SER A 177 6.92 -2.78 -10.71
N ARG A 178 7.82 -1.82 -10.91
CA ARG A 178 8.46 -1.55 -12.19
C ARG A 178 9.95 -1.86 -12.10
N SER A 179 10.41 -2.76 -12.96
CA SER A 179 11.81 -3.14 -13.09
C SER A 179 12.17 -3.35 -14.57
N ASP A 180 13.29 -2.79 -15.02
CA ASP A 180 13.77 -2.91 -16.42
C ASP A 180 12.72 -2.59 -17.49
N GLY A 181 11.88 -1.57 -17.21
CA GLY A 181 10.79 -1.16 -18.11
C GLY A 181 9.61 -2.13 -18.18
N ARG A 182 9.62 -3.21 -17.39
CA ARG A 182 8.47 -4.11 -17.21
C ARG A 182 7.72 -3.73 -15.94
N LEU A 183 6.41 -3.69 -16.06
CA LEU A 183 5.52 -3.51 -14.93
C LEU A 183 4.89 -4.85 -14.55
N THR A 184 4.87 -5.13 -13.25
CA THR A 184 4.06 -6.17 -12.65
C THR A 184 3.12 -5.54 -11.63
N TRP A 185 1.96 -6.16 -11.42
CA TRP A 185 1.02 -5.73 -10.40
C TRP A 185 0.46 -6.94 -9.65
N ARG A 186 0.09 -6.74 -8.38
CA ARG A 186 -0.54 -7.76 -7.54
C ARG A 186 -1.62 -7.10 -6.69
N SER A 187 -2.86 -7.59 -6.79
CA SER A 187 -3.96 -7.19 -5.92
C SER A 187 -4.89 -8.36 -5.62
N PRO A 188 -4.59 -9.16 -4.57
CA PRO A 188 -5.36 -10.35 -4.23
C PRO A 188 -6.83 -10.02 -3.92
N PHE A 189 -7.06 -8.91 -3.21
CA PHE A 189 -8.40 -8.47 -2.85
C PHE A 189 -9.24 -8.07 -4.07
N ALA A 190 -8.64 -7.53 -5.13
CA ALA A 190 -9.39 -7.08 -6.30
C ALA A 190 -10.21 -8.22 -6.94
N TYR A 191 -9.66 -9.43 -6.96
CA TYR A 191 -10.39 -10.61 -7.44
C TYR A 191 -11.61 -10.93 -6.60
N LEU A 192 -11.48 -10.95 -5.27
CA LEU A 192 -12.63 -11.14 -4.36
C LEU A 192 -13.63 -9.98 -4.46
N MET A 193 -13.14 -8.76 -4.60
CA MET A 193 -13.93 -7.54 -4.69
C MET A 193 -14.86 -7.56 -5.91
N CYS A 194 -14.39 -8.04 -7.06
CA CYS A 194 -15.16 -8.03 -8.31
C CYS A 194 -16.12 -9.22 -8.51
N LEU A 195 -16.26 -10.11 -7.53
CA LEU A 195 -17.15 -11.27 -7.56
C LEU A 195 -18.45 -11.03 -6.79
N ASN A 196 -19.57 -11.50 -7.35
CA ASN A 196 -20.92 -11.38 -6.80
C ASN A 196 -21.55 -12.75 -6.49
N GLU A 197 -22.74 -12.74 -5.89
CA GLU A 197 -23.48 -13.98 -5.61
C GLU A 197 -23.82 -14.79 -6.87
N GLU A 198 -24.21 -14.08 -7.93
CA GLU A 198 -24.49 -14.62 -9.25
C GLU A 198 -23.27 -15.29 -9.92
N ASP A 199 -22.05 -14.94 -9.50
CA ASP A 199 -20.82 -15.55 -9.99
C ASP A 199 -20.47 -16.85 -9.23
N GLY A 200 -21.20 -17.17 -8.14
CA GLY A 200 -20.95 -18.34 -7.29
C GLY A 200 -20.25 -18.02 -5.97
N LEU A 201 -20.14 -16.75 -5.59
CA LEU A 201 -19.64 -16.32 -4.28
C LEU A 201 -20.77 -16.37 -3.24
N GLU A 202 -20.56 -16.98 -2.09
CA GLU A 202 -21.59 -17.01 -1.04
C GLU A 202 -20.99 -16.84 0.35
N PHE A 203 -21.67 -16.07 1.20
CA PHE A 203 -21.32 -15.92 2.60
C PHE A 203 -22.36 -16.58 3.49
N ARG A 204 -21.94 -17.51 4.35
CA ARG A 204 -22.83 -18.20 5.31
C ARG A 204 -22.35 -17.98 6.72
N VAL A 205 -23.26 -17.67 7.65
CA VAL A 205 -22.94 -17.66 9.08
C VAL A 205 -23.20 -19.05 9.64
N LEU A 206 -22.14 -19.75 10.05
CA LEU A 206 -22.24 -21.06 10.66
C LEU A 206 -22.10 -20.95 12.18
N GLN A 207 -22.92 -21.70 12.90
CA GLN A 207 -22.84 -21.79 14.36
C GLN A 207 -22.01 -23.02 14.75
N GLY A 208 -20.90 -22.77 15.44
CA GLY A 208 -20.04 -23.81 16.01
C GLY A 208 -20.73 -24.55 17.17
N LYS A 209 -20.16 -25.70 17.56
CA LYS A 209 -20.69 -26.53 18.66
C LYS A 209 -20.67 -25.80 20.01
N ASP A 210 -19.80 -24.81 20.14
CA ASP A 210 -19.65 -23.97 21.34
C ASP A 210 -20.54 -22.72 21.31
N GLY A 211 -21.39 -22.58 20.27
CA GLY A 211 -22.31 -21.46 20.10
C GLY A 211 -21.71 -20.24 19.39
N GLU A 212 -20.41 -20.24 19.11
CA GLU A 212 -19.74 -19.20 18.34
C GLU A 212 -20.29 -19.12 16.90
N ARG A 213 -20.51 -17.90 16.41
CA ARG A 213 -20.96 -17.64 15.04
C ARG A 213 -19.76 -17.21 14.22
N GLU A 214 -19.46 -17.94 13.18
CA GLU A 214 -18.37 -17.63 12.26
C GLU A 214 -18.94 -17.37 10.87
N LEU A 215 -18.53 -16.24 10.27
CA LEU A 215 -18.80 -15.97 8.87
C LEU A 215 -17.87 -16.82 8.02
N LYS A 216 -18.41 -17.52 7.04
CA LYS A 216 -17.68 -18.38 6.12
C LYS A 216 -17.89 -17.96 4.67
N LEU A 217 -16.84 -18.08 3.88
CA LEU A 217 -16.84 -17.78 2.45
C LEU A 217 -16.86 -19.07 1.65
N PHE A 218 -17.82 -19.16 0.72
CA PHE A 218 -17.98 -20.27 -0.18
C PHE A 218 -17.77 -19.80 -1.63
N TRP A 219 -17.11 -20.64 -2.41
CA TRP A 219 -16.97 -20.50 -3.86
C TRP A 219 -17.50 -21.78 -4.50
N GLN A 220 -18.59 -21.68 -5.27
CA GLN A 220 -19.26 -22.83 -5.89
C GLN A 220 -19.53 -23.96 -4.88
N ASP A 221 -20.18 -23.62 -3.76
CA ASP A 221 -20.49 -24.52 -2.62
C ASP A 221 -19.28 -25.09 -1.84
N GLN A 222 -18.05 -24.71 -2.16
CA GLN A 222 -16.86 -25.12 -1.43
C GLN A 222 -16.42 -24.04 -0.44
N ASP A 223 -16.17 -24.41 0.82
CA ASP A 223 -15.63 -23.51 1.84
C ASP A 223 -14.20 -23.12 1.48
N VAL A 224 -14.00 -21.85 1.14
CA VAL A 224 -12.71 -21.25 0.76
C VAL A 224 -12.32 -20.12 1.71
N THR A 225 -12.87 -20.11 2.94
CA THR A 225 -12.63 -19.05 3.95
C THR A 225 -11.14 -18.78 4.19
N ALA A 226 -10.31 -19.82 4.18
CA ALA A 226 -8.86 -19.72 4.37
C ALA A 226 -8.06 -19.33 3.11
N ARG A 227 -8.73 -19.14 1.96
CA ARG A 227 -8.15 -18.83 0.65
C ARG A 227 -8.72 -17.53 0.08
N ALA A 228 -9.13 -16.61 0.95
CA ALA A 228 -9.74 -15.33 0.57
C ALA A 228 -8.80 -14.43 -0.27
N ASP A 229 -7.49 -14.67 -0.21
CA ASP A 229 -6.42 -13.99 -0.94
C ASP A 229 -5.95 -14.76 -2.19
N ASP A 230 -6.59 -15.87 -2.55
CA ASP A 230 -6.18 -16.75 -3.64
C ASP A 230 -7.26 -16.88 -4.73
N PHE A 231 -8.13 -15.88 -4.83
CA PHE A 231 -9.24 -15.90 -5.78
C PHE A 231 -8.79 -15.89 -7.23
N GLU A 232 -7.63 -15.33 -7.53
CA GLU A 232 -7.00 -15.41 -8.86
C GLU A 232 -6.86 -16.86 -9.35
N VAL A 233 -6.49 -17.79 -8.45
CA VAL A 233 -6.35 -19.22 -8.74
C VAL A 233 -7.71 -19.92 -8.71
N LEU A 234 -8.58 -19.58 -7.75
CA LEU A 234 -9.90 -20.20 -7.60
C LEU A 234 -10.81 -20.01 -8.82
N ILE A 235 -10.65 -18.90 -9.54
CA ILE A 235 -11.47 -18.62 -10.73
C ILE A 235 -10.96 -19.29 -12.01
N GLU A 236 -9.74 -19.87 -12.04
CA GLU A 236 -9.10 -20.34 -13.28
C GLU A 236 -9.95 -21.34 -14.07
N GLN A 237 -10.69 -22.20 -13.36
CA GLN A 237 -11.53 -23.24 -13.96
C GLN A 237 -12.96 -22.75 -14.23
N HIS A 238 -13.29 -21.51 -13.87
CA HIS A 238 -14.62 -20.95 -14.04
C HIS A 238 -14.88 -20.57 -15.51
N PRO A 239 -16.06 -20.87 -16.09
CA PRO A 239 -16.39 -20.48 -17.47
C PRO A 239 -16.29 -18.97 -17.74
N LEU A 240 -16.55 -18.15 -16.72
CA LEU A 240 -16.47 -16.68 -16.77
C LEU A 240 -15.12 -16.12 -16.28
N CYS A 241 -14.07 -16.94 -16.17
CA CYS A 241 -12.74 -16.51 -15.68
C CYS A 241 -12.23 -15.23 -16.37
N GLN A 242 -12.34 -15.14 -17.69
CA GLN A 242 -11.90 -13.96 -18.45
C GLN A 242 -12.77 -12.73 -18.16
N VAL A 243 -14.06 -12.90 -17.91
CA VAL A 243 -14.96 -11.80 -17.50
C VAL A 243 -14.57 -11.27 -16.12
N PHE A 244 -14.25 -12.14 -15.18
CA PHE A 244 -13.79 -11.73 -13.85
C PHE A 244 -12.46 -10.98 -13.92
N ARG A 245 -11.50 -11.48 -14.72
CA ARG A 245 -10.24 -10.77 -14.99
C ARG A 245 -10.48 -9.40 -15.61
N LEU A 246 -11.41 -9.28 -16.55
CA LEU A 246 -11.77 -8.00 -17.15
C LEU A 246 -12.32 -7.02 -16.11
N ARG A 247 -13.22 -7.46 -15.23
CA ARG A 247 -13.75 -6.61 -14.14
C ARG A 247 -12.62 -6.11 -13.23
N VAL A 248 -11.72 -7.00 -12.82
CA VAL A 248 -10.55 -6.66 -11.99
C VAL A 248 -9.67 -5.62 -12.69
N VAL A 249 -9.22 -5.90 -13.91
CA VAL A 249 -8.34 -4.99 -14.66
C VAL A 249 -9.01 -3.64 -14.90
N THR A 250 -10.32 -3.61 -15.15
CA THR A 250 -11.06 -2.36 -15.36
C THR A 250 -11.08 -1.50 -14.10
N VAL A 251 -11.38 -2.10 -12.94
CA VAL A 251 -11.37 -1.37 -11.66
C VAL A 251 -9.97 -0.88 -11.31
N LEU A 252 -8.94 -1.71 -11.49
CA LEU A 252 -7.56 -1.31 -11.22
C LEU A 252 -7.08 -0.21 -12.17
N HIS A 253 -7.47 -0.27 -13.45
CA HIS A 253 -7.14 0.76 -14.44
C HIS A 253 -7.76 2.12 -14.05
N GLU A 254 -9.04 2.14 -13.67
CA GLU A 254 -9.72 3.35 -13.21
C GLU A 254 -9.07 3.93 -11.95
N MET A 255 -8.76 3.08 -10.96
CA MET A 255 -8.06 3.48 -9.75
C MET A 255 -6.70 4.11 -10.03
N VAL A 256 -5.86 3.45 -10.83
CA VAL A 256 -4.51 3.94 -11.16
C VAL A 256 -4.59 5.25 -11.95
N SER A 257 -5.54 5.35 -12.89
CA SER A 257 -5.76 6.57 -13.67
C SER A 257 -6.16 7.74 -12.78
N THR A 258 -7.11 7.50 -11.85
CA THR A 258 -7.53 8.51 -10.87
C THR A 258 -6.35 8.94 -10.00
N GLN A 259 -5.58 8.00 -9.46
CA GLN A 259 -4.39 8.34 -8.65
C GLN A 259 -3.38 9.19 -9.43
N LEU A 260 -3.12 8.87 -10.70
CA LEU A 260 -2.22 9.63 -11.56
C LEU A 260 -2.71 11.08 -11.75
N THR A 261 -4.02 11.29 -11.87
CA THR A 261 -4.59 12.66 -11.98
C THR A 261 -4.51 13.46 -10.68
N HIS A 262 -4.47 12.80 -9.53
CA HIS A 262 -4.37 13.43 -8.20
C HIS A 262 -2.94 13.67 -7.72
N LEU A 263 -1.95 13.06 -8.39
CA LEU A 263 -0.54 13.21 -8.04
C LEU A 263 0.03 14.65 -8.12
N PRO A 264 -0.48 15.62 -8.93
CA PRO A 264 0.11 16.97 -8.95
C PRO A 264 0.02 17.66 -7.57
N SER A 265 1.16 18.10 -7.04
CA SER A 265 1.19 18.93 -5.83
C SER A 265 0.42 20.23 -6.07
N GLU A 266 -0.44 20.63 -5.14
CA GLU A 266 -1.12 21.92 -5.17
C GLU A 266 -0.14 23.11 -5.12
N ILE A 267 1.08 22.89 -4.61
CA ILE A 267 2.06 23.96 -4.46
C ILE A 267 2.85 24.14 -5.76
N SER A 268 2.41 25.12 -6.54
CA SER A 268 3.12 25.54 -7.75
C SER A 268 4.54 26.05 -7.44
N HIS A 269 5.46 25.94 -8.41
CA HIS A 269 6.81 26.51 -8.31
C HIS A 269 6.82 28.00 -7.90
N ASP A 270 5.84 28.77 -8.36
CA ASP A 270 5.69 30.20 -8.03
C ASP A 270 5.40 30.44 -6.54
N GLN A 271 4.79 29.48 -5.85
CA GLN A 271 4.53 29.52 -4.41
C GLN A 271 5.70 28.97 -3.58
N LEU A 272 6.49 28.04 -4.13
CA LEU A 272 7.67 27.47 -3.46
C LEU A 272 8.82 28.46 -3.34
N ASP A 273 9.07 29.26 -4.37
CA ASP A 273 10.20 30.18 -4.43
C ASP A 273 10.26 31.21 -3.28
N PRO A 274 9.15 31.86 -2.89
CA PRO A 274 9.11 32.71 -1.70
C PRO A 274 9.38 31.93 -0.41
N LEU A 275 8.81 30.72 -0.25
CA LEU A 275 8.95 29.90 0.96
C LEU A 275 10.39 29.40 1.14
N ARG A 276 11.02 28.98 0.04
CA ARG A 276 12.44 28.59 -0.01
C ARG A 276 13.33 29.77 0.39
N ARG A 277 13.12 30.96 -0.19
CA ARG A 277 13.91 32.17 0.14
C ARG A 277 13.73 32.62 1.58
N ALA A 278 12.56 32.37 2.17
CA ALA A 278 12.28 32.64 3.57
C ALA A 278 12.86 31.59 4.53
N GLY A 279 13.44 30.49 4.02
CA GLY A 279 13.98 29.39 4.83
C GLY A 279 12.90 28.56 5.53
N LEU A 280 11.65 28.64 5.07
CA LEU A 280 10.51 27.90 5.65
C LEU A 280 10.39 26.48 5.11
N VAL A 281 11.01 26.21 3.96
CA VAL A 281 11.03 24.91 3.29
C VAL A 281 12.48 24.62 2.90
N ARG A 282 12.97 23.45 3.33
CA ARG A 282 14.35 23.02 3.07
C ARG A 282 14.50 22.41 1.68
N GLU A 283 15.62 22.70 1.03
CA GLU A 283 15.91 22.26 -0.35
C GLU A 283 16.01 20.73 -0.45
N GLU A 284 16.47 20.05 0.60
CA GLU A 284 16.47 18.59 0.66
C GLU A 284 15.06 17.99 0.68
N CYS A 285 14.09 18.65 1.32
CA CYS A 285 12.70 18.20 1.36
C CYS A 285 12.02 18.40 0.00
N ILE A 286 12.27 19.53 -0.66
CA ILE A 286 11.79 19.78 -2.04
C ILE A 286 12.31 18.69 -2.97
N ARG A 287 13.62 18.46 -2.99
CA ARG A 287 14.22 17.44 -3.85
C ARG A 287 13.73 16.04 -3.55
N ALA A 288 13.53 15.68 -2.28
CA ALA A 288 13.01 14.38 -1.91
C ALA A 288 11.56 14.18 -2.36
N ALA A 289 10.71 15.21 -2.19
CA ALA A 289 9.32 15.18 -2.65
C ALA A 289 9.23 15.10 -4.19
N GLU A 290 9.99 15.93 -4.91
CA GLU A 290 10.07 15.89 -6.38
C GLU A 290 10.54 14.52 -6.87
N THR A 291 11.59 13.95 -6.25
CA THR A 291 12.09 12.62 -6.62
C THR A 291 11.03 11.53 -6.40
N LEU A 292 10.33 11.57 -5.26
CA LEU A 292 9.27 10.60 -4.98
C LEU A 292 8.14 10.72 -6.02
N TRP A 293 7.72 11.95 -6.28
CA TRP A 293 6.69 12.27 -7.25
C TRP A 293 7.04 11.77 -8.65
N GLU A 294 8.26 12.04 -9.13
CA GLU A 294 8.73 11.58 -10.45
C GLU A 294 8.70 10.05 -10.55
N ILE A 295 9.15 9.35 -9.51
CA ILE A 295 9.16 7.89 -9.49
C ILE A 295 7.72 7.32 -9.48
N GLU A 296 6.86 7.83 -8.59
CA GLU A 296 5.48 7.36 -8.49
C GLU A 296 4.68 7.66 -9.76
N ALA A 297 4.83 8.85 -10.34
CA ALA A 297 4.24 9.22 -11.64
C ALA A 297 4.63 8.20 -12.71
N SER A 298 5.93 7.89 -12.81
CA SER A 298 6.44 6.98 -13.82
C SER A 298 5.94 5.54 -13.63
N VAL A 299 5.72 5.09 -12.39
CA VAL A 299 5.11 3.79 -12.09
C VAL A 299 3.62 3.79 -12.48
N LEU A 300 2.88 4.83 -12.11
CA LEU A 300 1.44 4.99 -12.40
C LEU A 300 1.15 5.11 -13.90
N GLU A 301 1.97 5.84 -14.65
CA GLU A 301 1.88 5.94 -16.11
C GLU A 301 2.07 4.56 -16.77
N SER A 302 3.13 3.84 -16.37
CA SER A 302 3.40 2.48 -16.86
C SER A 302 2.28 1.51 -16.49
N ALA A 303 1.68 1.67 -15.30
CA ALA A 303 0.54 0.90 -14.84
C ALA A 303 -0.73 1.16 -15.63
N THR A 304 -1.03 2.41 -15.91
CA THR A 304 -2.15 2.80 -16.76
C THR A 304 -2.02 2.15 -18.14
N GLU A 305 -0.86 2.28 -18.78
CA GLU A 305 -0.61 1.69 -20.11
C GLU A 305 -0.74 0.16 -20.10
N ALA A 306 -0.13 -0.52 -19.13
CA ALA A 306 -0.15 -1.98 -19.05
C ALA A 306 -1.57 -2.52 -18.77
N LEU A 307 -2.31 -1.89 -17.86
CA LEU A 307 -3.68 -2.28 -17.54
C LEU A 307 -4.62 -2.01 -18.72
N GLU A 308 -4.44 -0.91 -19.46
CA GLU A 308 -5.23 -0.62 -20.66
C GLU A 308 -5.00 -1.65 -21.77
N GLN A 309 -3.75 -2.07 -21.97
CA GLN A 309 -3.41 -3.14 -22.91
C GLN A 309 -4.06 -4.47 -22.51
N GLN A 310 -3.98 -4.84 -21.22
CA GLN A 310 -4.63 -6.04 -20.69
C GLN A 310 -6.15 -5.97 -20.86
N ARG A 311 -6.76 -4.81 -20.56
CA ARG A 311 -8.19 -4.55 -20.72
C ARG A 311 -8.63 -4.74 -22.18
N THR A 312 -7.89 -4.14 -23.11
CA THR A 312 -8.15 -4.26 -24.57
C THR A 312 -8.06 -5.71 -25.04
N HIS A 313 -7.05 -6.44 -24.56
CA HIS A 313 -6.90 -7.86 -24.89
C HIS A 313 -8.06 -8.71 -24.38
N LEU A 314 -8.49 -8.48 -23.14
CA LEU A 314 -9.63 -9.17 -22.52
C LEU A 314 -10.96 -8.82 -23.20
N PHE A 315 -11.16 -7.58 -23.64
CA PHE A 315 -12.35 -7.19 -24.41
C PHE A 315 -12.46 -7.91 -25.76
N ALA A 316 -11.33 -8.31 -26.36
CA ALA A 316 -11.30 -9.06 -27.60
C ALA A 316 -11.42 -10.58 -27.40
N ASP A 317 -11.45 -11.07 -26.16
CA ASP A 317 -11.57 -12.50 -25.86
C ASP A 317 -12.98 -13.02 -26.20
N ASP A 318 -13.04 -14.15 -26.91
CA ASP A 318 -14.29 -14.73 -27.40
C ASP A 318 -15.30 -15.01 -26.26
N HIS A 319 -14.83 -15.41 -25.07
CA HIS A 319 -15.70 -15.68 -23.92
C HIS A 319 -16.30 -14.39 -23.36
N VAL A 320 -15.53 -13.31 -23.33
CA VAL A 320 -15.98 -12.00 -22.89
C VAL A 320 -16.99 -11.42 -23.88
N VAL A 321 -16.70 -11.47 -25.17
CA VAL A 321 -17.62 -10.99 -26.23
C VAL A 321 -18.95 -11.74 -26.19
N ALA A 322 -18.91 -13.07 -26.05
CA ALA A 322 -20.13 -13.88 -25.94
C ALA A 322 -20.95 -13.52 -24.69
N TYR A 323 -20.30 -13.30 -23.55
CA TYR A 323 -20.96 -12.90 -22.31
C TYR A 323 -21.64 -11.54 -22.45
N LEU A 324 -20.92 -10.51 -22.92
CA LEU A 324 -21.48 -9.16 -23.09
C LEU A 324 -22.65 -9.15 -24.09
N GLY A 325 -22.52 -9.86 -25.22
CA GLY A 325 -23.61 -9.99 -26.18
C GLY A 325 -24.86 -10.66 -25.60
N SER A 326 -24.71 -11.61 -24.68
CA SER A 326 -25.86 -12.26 -24.00
C SER A 326 -26.58 -11.32 -23.02
N MET A 327 -25.87 -10.38 -22.39
CA MET A 327 -26.45 -9.36 -21.52
C MET A 327 -27.24 -8.31 -22.31
N GLU A 328 -26.69 -7.80 -23.41
CA GLU A 328 -27.38 -6.83 -24.28
C GLU A 328 -28.72 -7.39 -24.82
N VAL A 329 -28.75 -8.66 -25.20
CA VAL A 329 -29.98 -9.33 -25.66
C VAL A 329 -31.00 -9.51 -24.53
N SER A 330 -30.54 -9.77 -23.30
CA SER A 330 -31.42 -9.94 -22.14
C SER A 330 -32.06 -8.63 -21.69
N GLU A 331 -31.33 -7.52 -21.77
CA GLU A 331 -31.85 -6.17 -21.48
C GLU A 331 -32.79 -5.66 -22.59
N SER A 332 -32.46 -5.93 -23.86
CA SER A 332 -33.30 -5.55 -25.01
C SER A 332 -34.65 -6.29 -25.05
N GLY A 333 -34.74 -7.48 -24.44
CA GLY A 333 -35.96 -8.27 -24.32
C GLY A 333 -36.91 -7.85 -23.19
N GLN A 334 -36.53 -6.87 -22.35
CA GLN A 334 -37.32 -6.37 -21.23
C GLN A 334 -37.96 -4.99 -21.47
N ALA A 335 -37.99 -4.49 -22.71
CA ALA A 335 -38.81 -3.33 -23.06
C ALA A 335 -40.31 -3.69 -22.89
N PRO A 336 -41.11 -2.92 -22.13
CA PRO A 336 -42.52 -3.25 -21.93
C PRO A 336 -43.27 -3.05 -23.24
N ASP A 337 -43.88 -4.12 -23.74
CA ASP A 337 -44.92 -4.05 -24.78
C ASP A 337 -45.97 -3.02 -24.33
N ALA A 338 -46.15 -1.98 -25.14
CA ALA A 338 -47.20 -0.99 -24.93
C ALA A 338 -48.56 -1.70 -24.90
N PRO A 339 -49.45 -1.39 -23.93
CA PRO A 339 -50.76 -2.00 -23.91
C PRO A 339 -51.54 -1.53 -25.14
N ALA A 340 -51.96 -2.48 -25.96
CA ALA A 340 -52.93 -2.24 -27.01
C ALA A 340 -54.21 -1.67 -26.36
N ASN A 341 -54.57 -0.45 -26.75
CA ASN A 341 -55.88 0.12 -26.45
C ASN A 341 -56.94 -0.78 -27.10
N GLU A 342 -57.60 -1.61 -26.30
CA GLU A 342 -58.93 -2.11 -26.64
C GLU A 342 -59.93 -0.95 -26.39
N GLU A 343 -60.35 -0.32 -27.48
CA GLU A 343 -61.61 0.41 -27.52
C GLU A 343 -62.74 -0.60 -27.31
N ASP A 344 -63.39 -0.58 -26.15
CA ASP A 344 -64.70 -1.19 -25.96
C ASP A 344 -65.70 -0.10 -25.54
N ASP A 345 -66.42 0.35 -26.55
CA ASP A 345 -67.71 1.02 -26.51
C ASP A 345 -68.76 0.06 -25.94
N PHE A 346 -69.51 0.41 -24.89
CA PHE A 346 -70.93 0.06 -24.73
C PHE A 346 -71.56 0.75 -23.49
N SER A 347 -72.42 1.74 -23.80
CA SER A 347 -73.67 2.19 -23.11
C SER A 347 -73.69 2.57 -21.63
#